data_AF-A0A356B850-F1
#
_entry.id   AF-A0A356B850-F1
#
_cell.length_a   1.000
_cell.length_b   1.000
_cell.length_c   1.000
_cell.angle_alpha   90.00
_cell.angle_beta   90.00
_cell.angle_gamma   90.00
#
_symmetry.space_group_name_H-M   'P 1'
#
loop_
_entity.id
_entity.type
_entity.pdbx_description
1 polymer ?
#
loop_
_entity_poly.entity_id
_entity_poly.type
_entity_poly.pdbx_seq_one_letter_code
_entity_poly.pdbx_strand_id
1 'polypeptide(L)'
;MKTKNVLLRTLLLVLTVPVLIACQPDYSKHIEVLNDIDASTQYSLYEKLDDMDNSKPIKSGDLGIEFVQCLENYSNEWNPGEAKEKYYLEINGYKSKHYYTLRANERKIESISLWEEKFEYGFRDGKPLLKVSCSLNDLKG
;
A
#
# COMPACT_ATOMS: atom_id res chain seq x y z
N MET A 1 21.96 35.96 -65.54
CA MET A 1 21.40 36.57 -64.31
C MET A 1 19.88 36.44 -64.32
N LYS A 2 19.32 35.49 -63.55
CA LYS A 2 17.94 35.48 -63.00
C LYS A 2 17.70 34.16 -62.26
N THR A 3 18.02 34.14 -60.98
CA THR A 3 17.60 33.15 -59.98
C THR A 3 16.24 33.57 -59.43
N LYS A 4 15.26 32.67 -59.39
CA LYS A 4 14.05 32.78 -58.56
C LYS A 4 13.72 31.38 -58.03
N ASN A 5 14.12 31.14 -56.78
CA ASN A 5 13.26 31.13 -55.59
C ASN A 5 12.48 29.81 -55.45
N VAL A 6 13.18 28.84 -54.86
CA VAL A 6 12.61 27.66 -54.21
C VAL A 6 12.01 28.13 -52.89
N LEU A 7 10.70 27.92 -52.70
CA LEU A 7 10.05 28.05 -51.40
C LEU A 7 9.07 26.89 -51.25
N LEU A 8 9.65 25.72 -50.98
CA LEU A 8 8.94 24.52 -50.56
C LEU A 8 8.59 24.71 -49.06
N ARG A 9 7.39 25.24 -48.78
CA ARG A 9 6.84 25.26 -47.42
C ARG A 9 6.22 23.91 -47.11
N THR A 10 7.05 22.98 -46.63
CA THR A 10 6.57 21.74 -46.01
C THR A 10 5.97 22.09 -44.66
N LEU A 11 4.64 22.04 -44.58
CA LEU A 11 3.87 22.25 -43.35
C LEU A 11 4.12 21.05 -42.42
N LEU A 12 4.97 21.23 -41.41
CA LEU A 12 5.24 20.22 -40.38
C LEU A 12 4.01 20.17 -39.47
N LEU A 13 3.19 19.12 -39.61
CA LEU A 13 2.08 18.84 -38.70
C LEU A 13 2.70 18.32 -37.39
N VAL A 14 2.94 19.21 -36.43
CA VAL A 14 3.37 18.82 -35.07
C VAL A 14 2.15 18.23 -34.37
N LEU A 15 1.99 16.91 -34.45
CA LEU A 15 1.12 16.16 -33.56
C LEU A 15 1.71 16.28 -32.14
N THR A 16 1.23 17.25 -31.37
CA THR A 16 1.44 17.26 -29.93
C THR A 16 0.60 16.12 -29.36
N VAL A 17 1.21 14.94 -29.21
CA VAL A 17 0.65 13.87 -28.38
C VAL A 17 0.70 14.41 -26.95
N PRO A 18 -0.44 14.67 -26.27
CA PRO A 18 -0.40 14.97 -24.86
C PRO A 18 0.14 13.70 -24.18
N VAL A 19 1.37 13.77 -23.67
CA VAL A 19 1.92 12.75 -22.79
C VAL A 19 1.07 12.81 -21.52
N LEU A 20 0.03 12.00 -21.47
CA LEU A 20 -0.69 11.69 -20.24
C LEU A 20 0.33 10.97 -19.35
N ILE A 21 1.05 11.73 -18.54
CA ILE A 21 1.84 11.17 -17.44
C ILE A 21 0.81 10.59 -16.47
N ALA A 22 0.51 9.31 -16.62
CA ALA A 22 -0.20 8.57 -15.60
C ALA A 22 0.69 8.62 -14.36
N CYS A 23 0.28 9.38 -13.32
CA CYS A 23 0.92 9.31 -12.01
C CYS A 23 0.80 7.86 -11.53
N GLN A 24 1.87 7.08 -11.70
CA GLN A 24 1.95 5.75 -11.13
C GLN A 24 2.07 5.89 -9.61
N PRO A 25 1.35 5.06 -8.83
CA PRO A 25 1.49 5.07 -7.39
C PRO A 25 2.89 4.63 -6.98
N ASP A 26 3.45 5.26 -5.95
CA ASP A 26 4.74 4.88 -5.38
C ASP A 26 4.56 3.77 -4.35
N TYR A 27 5.02 2.56 -4.70
CA TYR A 27 4.95 1.38 -3.83
C TYR A 27 6.22 1.15 -3.01
N SER A 28 7.22 2.02 -3.11
CA SER A 28 8.57 1.75 -2.61
C SER A 28 8.57 1.39 -1.12
N LYS A 29 7.78 2.11 -0.30
CA LYS A 29 7.67 1.81 1.14
C LYS A 29 7.06 0.44 1.43
N HIS A 30 6.05 0.01 0.66
CA HIS A 30 5.48 -1.32 0.86
C HIS A 30 6.49 -2.42 0.50
N ILE A 31 7.24 -2.22 -0.58
CA ILE A 31 8.32 -3.12 -0.98
C ILE A 31 9.42 -3.16 0.09
N GLU A 32 9.75 -2.03 0.71
CA GLU A 32 10.68 -1.99 1.86
C GLU A 32 10.18 -2.84 3.02
N VAL A 33 8.88 -2.77 3.36
CA VAL A 33 8.29 -3.66 4.37
C VAL A 33 8.41 -5.11 3.98
N LEU A 34 8.06 -5.48 2.74
CA LEU A 34 8.16 -6.88 2.27
C LEU A 34 9.59 -7.44 2.36
N ASN A 35 10.60 -6.58 2.17
CA ASN A 35 12.02 -6.96 2.34
C ASN A 35 12.48 -6.99 3.81
N ASP A 36 11.66 -6.53 4.75
CA ASP A 36 11.96 -6.42 6.18
C ASP A 36 11.20 -7.43 7.03
N ILE A 37 10.44 -8.34 6.41
CA ILE A 37 9.59 -9.32 7.08
C ILE A 37 9.73 -10.71 6.45
N ASP A 38 9.36 -11.73 7.21
CA ASP A 38 9.17 -13.11 6.77
C ASP A 38 8.01 -13.78 7.52
N ALA A 39 7.79 -15.07 7.28
CA ALA A 39 6.73 -15.83 7.93
C ALA A 39 6.84 -15.91 9.47
N SER A 40 8.05 -15.75 10.04
CA SER A 40 8.32 -15.80 11.48
C SER A 40 8.29 -14.43 12.16
N THR A 41 8.11 -13.37 11.37
CA THR A 41 8.08 -12.00 11.88
C THR A 41 6.87 -11.81 12.80
N GLN A 42 7.12 -11.21 13.96
CA GLN A 42 6.09 -11.01 14.98
C GLN A 42 5.12 -9.90 14.58
N TYR A 43 3.84 -10.09 14.89
CA TYR A 43 2.82 -9.06 14.73
C TYR A 43 1.92 -8.93 15.97
N SER A 44 1.24 -7.79 16.03
CA SER A 44 0.14 -7.52 16.94
C SER A 44 -1.01 -6.86 16.19
N LEU A 45 -2.22 -7.41 16.36
CA LEU A 45 -3.45 -6.93 15.72
C LEU A 45 -4.37 -6.29 16.76
N TYR A 46 -4.97 -5.15 16.40
CA TYR A 46 -5.80 -4.32 17.28
C TYR A 46 -7.08 -3.88 16.57
N GLU A 47 -8.16 -3.67 17.32
CA GLU A 47 -9.41 -3.09 16.80
C GLU A 47 -9.45 -1.57 16.94
N LYS A 48 -8.71 -1.02 17.91
CA LYS A 48 -8.67 0.42 18.22
C LYS A 48 -7.23 0.91 18.31
N LEU A 49 -7.03 2.19 18.00
CA LEU A 49 -5.74 2.85 18.19
C LEU A 49 -5.33 2.89 19.65
N ASP A 50 -6.28 3.19 20.54
CA ASP A 50 -6.03 3.21 21.99
C ASP A 50 -5.55 1.85 22.51
N ASP A 51 -6.08 0.74 21.95
CA ASP A 51 -5.59 -0.60 22.30
C ASP A 51 -4.15 -0.83 21.83
N MET A 52 -3.77 -0.29 20.66
CA MET A 52 -2.39 -0.33 20.17
C MET A 52 -1.44 0.47 21.07
N ASP A 53 -1.83 1.69 21.47
CA ASP A 53 -1.01 2.55 22.33
C ASP A 53 -0.86 1.99 23.75
N ASN A 54 -1.86 1.24 24.21
CA ASN A 54 -1.83 0.53 25.49
C ASN A 54 -1.31 -0.91 25.39
N SER A 55 -0.81 -1.35 24.22
CA SER A 55 -0.27 -2.70 23.98
C SER A 55 -1.24 -3.84 24.36
N LYS A 56 -2.52 -3.72 23.98
CA LYS A 56 -3.59 -4.71 24.21
C LYS A 56 -4.08 -5.33 22.90
N PRO A 57 -3.30 -6.22 22.26
CA PRO A 57 -3.71 -6.82 21.00
C PRO A 57 -4.89 -7.79 21.19
N ILE A 58 -5.76 -7.87 20.18
CA ILE A 58 -6.79 -8.91 20.09
C ILE A 58 -6.22 -10.25 19.58
N LYS A 59 -5.08 -10.19 18.87
CA LYS A 59 -4.34 -11.36 18.38
C LYS A 59 -2.88 -10.97 18.14
N SER A 60 -1.94 -11.85 18.43
CA SER A 60 -0.51 -11.65 18.21
C SER A 60 0.18 -12.98 17.97
N GLY A 61 1.31 -12.97 17.28
CA GLY A 61 2.10 -14.16 16.97
C GLY A 61 2.93 -13.94 15.72
N ASP A 62 3.13 -14.99 14.93
CA ASP A 62 3.91 -14.94 13.69
C ASP A 62 3.00 -14.57 12.51
N LEU A 63 3.49 -13.81 11.54
CA LEU A 63 2.71 -13.47 10.35
C LEU A 63 2.19 -14.72 9.62
N GLY A 64 3.01 -15.77 9.53
CA GLY A 64 2.70 -16.97 8.74
C GLY A 64 2.97 -16.76 7.25
N ILE A 65 3.31 -17.86 6.57
CA ILE A 65 3.70 -17.82 5.16
C ILE A 65 2.53 -17.38 4.26
N GLU A 66 1.31 -17.80 4.59
CA GLU A 66 0.12 -17.48 3.80
C GLU A 66 -0.20 -15.98 3.84
N PHE A 67 -0.03 -15.34 4.99
CA PHE A 67 -0.25 -13.90 5.12
C PHE A 67 0.82 -13.08 4.39
N VAL A 68 2.09 -13.47 4.52
CA VAL A 68 3.20 -12.80 3.81
C VAL A 68 3.02 -12.89 2.29
N GLN A 69 2.73 -14.09 1.77
CA GLN A 69 2.43 -14.27 0.35
C GLN A 69 1.22 -13.47 -0.11
N CYS A 70 0.23 -13.27 0.75
CA CYS A 70 -0.88 -12.39 0.42
C CYS A 70 -0.46 -10.92 0.31
N LEU A 71 0.39 -10.43 1.22
CA LEU A 71 0.91 -9.06 1.15
C LEU A 71 1.73 -8.83 -0.13
N GLU A 72 2.44 -9.84 -0.65
CA GLU A 72 3.14 -9.76 -1.92
C GLU A 72 2.19 -9.63 -3.14
N ASN A 73 0.95 -10.11 -3.02
CA ASN A 73 -0.06 -10.12 -4.07
C ASN A 73 -0.99 -8.88 -3.99
N TYR A 74 -0.41 -7.69 -3.97
CA TYR A 74 -1.14 -6.42 -3.91
C TYR A 74 -1.44 -5.82 -5.29
N SER A 75 -2.44 -4.95 -5.36
CA SER A 75 -2.74 -4.14 -6.56
C SER A 75 -3.20 -2.73 -6.21
N ASN A 76 -3.14 -1.80 -7.17
CA ASN A 76 -3.69 -0.45 -7.00
C ASN A 76 -5.22 -0.50 -6.99
N GLU A 77 -5.87 0.13 -6.01
CA GLU A 77 -7.29 0.40 -6.09
C GLU A 77 -7.60 1.84 -5.66
N TRP A 78 -8.25 2.58 -6.55
CA TRP A 78 -8.67 3.96 -6.28
C TRP A 78 -9.95 4.02 -5.42
N ASN A 79 -10.70 2.92 -5.35
CA ASN A 79 -11.95 2.83 -4.61
C ASN A 79 -12.11 1.44 -3.95
N PRO A 80 -11.60 1.23 -2.73
CA PRO A 80 -11.53 -0.08 -2.07
C PRO A 80 -12.89 -0.66 -1.64
N GLY A 81 -14.00 0.03 -1.91
CA GLY A 81 -15.32 -0.30 -1.39
C GLY A 81 -15.53 0.12 0.07
N GLU A 82 -16.74 -0.15 0.58
CA GLU A 82 -17.11 0.06 1.98
C GLU A 82 -16.77 -1.20 2.79
N ALA A 83 -15.55 -1.25 3.32
CA ALA A 83 -15.22 -2.25 4.34
C ALA A 83 -15.93 -1.92 5.66
N LYS A 84 -16.53 -2.93 6.28
CA LYS A 84 -17.30 -2.79 7.52
C LYS A 84 -16.43 -2.72 8.75
N GLU A 85 -15.28 -3.37 8.71
CA GLU A 85 -14.38 -3.51 9.87
C GLU A 85 -13.03 -2.86 9.57
N LYS A 86 -12.47 -2.20 10.60
CA LYS A 86 -11.16 -1.58 10.56
C LYS A 86 -10.29 -2.17 11.66
N TYR A 87 -9.11 -2.64 11.30
CA TYR A 87 -8.10 -3.12 12.24
C TYR A 87 -6.80 -2.34 12.08
N TYR A 88 -5.96 -2.44 13.09
CA TYR A 88 -4.62 -1.87 13.09
C TYR A 88 -3.62 -2.99 13.34
N LEU A 89 -2.60 -3.07 12.49
CA LEU A 89 -1.59 -4.13 12.53
C LEU A 89 -0.23 -3.48 12.77
N GLU A 90 0.43 -3.87 13.86
CA GLU A 90 1.85 -3.62 14.08
C GLU A 90 2.63 -4.86 13.65
N ILE A 91 3.63 -4.69 12.79
CA ILE A 91 4.56 -5.74 12.37
C ILE A 91 5.97 -5.35 12.84
N ASN A 92 6.63 -6.23 13.59
CA ASN A 92 7.97 -6.02 14.11
C ASN A 92 9.00 -6.52 13.10
N GLY A 93 9.19 -5.78 12.00
CA GLY A 93 10.19 -6.09 10.98
C GLY A 93 11.62 -6.09 11.54
N TYR A 94 12.55 -6.67 10.78
CA TYR A 94 13.94 -6.84 11.23
C TYR A 94 14.66 -5.52 11.52
N LYS A 95 14.37 -4.49 10.72
CA LYS A 95 14.98 -3.16 10.84
C LYS A 95 14.09 -2.18 11.59
N SER A 96 12.78 -2.27 11.41
CA SER A 96 11.84 -1.31 11.98
C SER A 96 10.45 -1.89 12.20
N LYS A 97 9.66 -1.23 13.05
CA LYS A 97 8.24 -1.50 13.16
C LYS A 97 7.47 -0.87 12.00
N HIS A 98 6.52 -1.63 11.47
CA HIS A 98 5.63 -1.20 10.38
C HIS A 98 4.19 -1.23 10.87
N TYR A 99 3.40 -0.24 10.47
CA TYR A 99 2.04 -0.08 10.93
C TYR A 99 1.09 -0.03 9.75
N TYR A 100 0.03 -0.84 9.80
CA TYR A 100 -1.01 -0.86 8.79
C TYR A 100 -2.37 -0.58 9.37
N THR A 101 -3.18 0.16 8.62
CA THR A 101 -4.63 0.07 8.72
C THR A 101 -5.10 -1.06 7.80
N LEU A 102 -5.84 -2.03 8.33
CA LEU A 102 -6.50 -3.09 7.57
C LEU A 102 -7.99 -2.78 7.48
N ARG A 103 -8.58 -3.02 6.31
CA ARG A 103 -10.01 -2.90 6.07
C ARG A 103 -10.55 -4.24 5.62
N ALA A 104 -11.52 -4.77 6.36
CA ALA A 104 -12.01 -6.12 6.18
C ALA A 104 -13.53 -6.23 6.16
N ASN A 105 -14.00 -7.30 5.52
CA ASN A 105 -15.37 -7.80 5.55
C ASN A 105 -15.35 -9.28 5.92
N GLU A 106 -16.02 -9.65 7.02
CA GLU A 106 -16.12 -11.05 7.46
C GLU A 106 -14.75 -11.76 7.52
N ARG A 107 -13.74 -11.07 8.10
CA ARG A 107 -12.33 -11.51 8.21
C ARG A 107 -11.51 -11.54 6.92
N LYS A 108 -12.10 -11.22 5.77
CA LYS A 108 -11.35 -11.01 4.53
C LYS A 108 -10.86 -9.57 4.48
N ILE A 109 -9.55 -9.38 4.45
CA ILE A 109 -8.92 -8.07 4.25
C ILE A 109 -9.01 -7.72 2.78
N GLU A 110 -9.67 -6.61 2.47
CA GLU A 110 -9.87 -6.12 1.10
C GLU A 110 -8.89 -5.01 0.76
N SER A 111 -8.49 -4.22 1.75
CA SER A 111 -7.45 -3.20 1.56
C SER A 111 -6.59 -2.97 2.78
N ILE A 112 -5.36 -2.53 2.53
CA ILE A 112 -4.38 -2.14 3.53
C ILE A 112 -3.79 -0.77 3.21
N SER A 113 -3.50 0.00 4.25
CA SER A 113 -2.84 1.29 4.16
C SER A 113 -1.64 1.27 5.10
N LEU A 114 -0.43 1.34 4.55
CA LEU A 114 0.79 1.49 5.34
C LEU A 114 0.82 2.89 5.93
N TRP A 115 1.17 3.04 7.21
CA TRP A 115 1.31 4.35 7.83
C TRP A 115 2.64 4.96 7.45
N GLU A 116 2.63 6.24 7.07
CA GLU A 116 3.85 7.00 6.85
C GLU A 116 4.50 7.43 8.15
N GLU A 117 3.67 7.72 9.16
CA GLU A 117 4.11 8.30 10.42
C GLU A 117 3.08 8.00 11.50
N LYS A 118 3.56 7.62 12.69
CA LYS A 118 2.75 7.45 13.90
C LYS A 118 2.98 8.64 14.83
N PHE A 119 1.90 9.23 15.34
CA PHE A 119 1.89 10.31 16.32
C PHE A 119 1.31 9.80 17.65
N GLU A 120 1.41 10.60 18.71
CA GLU A 120 0.89 10.27 20.04
C GLU A 120 -0.62 9.98 20.05
N TYR A 121 -1.40 10.62 19.17
CA TYR A 121 -2.87 10.50 19.11
C TYR A 121 -3.40 10.14 17.72
N GLY A 122 -2.59 9.49 16.89
CA GLY A 122 -3.02 9.12 15.54
C GLY A 122 -1.87 8.77 14.61
N PHE A 123 -2.14 8.85 13.31
CA PHE A 123 -1.17 8.50 12.27
C PHE A 123 -1.48 9.21 10.96
N ARG A 124 -0.46 9.35 10.11
CA ARG A 124 -0.64 9.74 8.71
C ARG A 124 -0.71 8.47 7.88
N ASP A 125 -1.88 8.23 7.28
CA ASP A 125 -2.03 7.19 6.25
C ASP A 125 -1.05 7.46 5.12
N GLY A 126 -0.27 6.44 4.78
CA GLY A 126 0.54 6.45 3.59
C GLY A 126 -0.29 6.21 2.35
N LYS A 127 0.15 6.82 1.25
CA LYS A 127 -0.34 6.47 -0.08
C LYS A 127 0.69 5.55 -0.75
N PRO A 128 0.23 4.60 -1.58
CA PRO A 128 -1.15 4.31 -1.95
C PRO A 128 -1.88 3.37 -0.99
N LEU A 129 -3.22 3.39 -1.08
CA LEU A 129 -4.04 2.32 -0.52
C LEU A 129 -3.91 1.08 -1.42
N LEU A 130 -3.63 -0.06 -0.83
CA LEU A 130 -3.39 -1.30 -1.55
C LEU A 130 -4.59 -2.23 -1.44
N LYS A 131 -5.03 -2.79 -2.57
CA LYS A 131 -5.99 -3.89 -2.57
C LYS A 131 -5.24 -5.19 -2.35
N VAL A 132 -5.76 -5.99 -1.43
CA VAL A 132 -5.28 -7.35 -1.14
C VAL A 132 -6.48 -8.29 -0.98
N SER A 133 -6.23 -9.58 -0.83
CA SER A 133 -7.28 -10.57 -0.55
C SER A 133 -6.85 -11.52 0.56
N CYS A 134 -6.35 -10.96 1.67
CA CYS A 134 -5.80 -11.75 2.78
C CYS A 134 -6.91 -12.17 3.73
N SER A 135 -6.67 -13.22 4.53
CA SER A 135 -7.54 -13.54 5.66
C SER A 135 -6.89 -13.12 6.98
N LEU A 136 -7.67 -12.55 7.91
CA LEU A 136 -7.23 -12.42 9.31
C LEU A 136 -6.94 -13.79 9.96
N ASN A 137 -7.45 -14.87 9.39
CA ASN A 137 -7.14 -16.24 9.84
C ASN A 137 -5.75 -16.72 9.39
N ASP A 138 -5.15 -16.09 8.37
CA ASP A 138 -3.82 -16.49 7.86
C ASP A 138 -2.70 -16.06 8.83
N LEU A 139 -2.94 -15.00 9.61
CA LEU A 139 -2.11 -14.61 10.74
C LEU A 139 -2.04 -15.74 11.77
N LYS A 140 -0.83 -16.17 12.18
CA LYS A 140 -0.66 -17.26 13.15
C LYS A 140 -0.58 -16.70 14.56
N GLY A 141 -1.48 -17.14 15.44
CA GLY A 141 -1.53 -16.74 16.85
C GLY A 141 -2.35 -17.70 17.67
#